data_AF-A0A350EW77-F1
#
_entry.id   AF-A0A350EW77-F1
#
_cell.length_a   1.000
_cell.length_b   1.000
_cell.length_c   1.000
_cell.angle_alpha   90.00
_cell.angle_beta   90.00
_cell.angle_gamma   90.00
#
_symmetry.space_group_name_H-M   'P 1'
#
loop_
_entity.id
_entity.type
_entity.pdbx_description
1 polymer ?
#
loop_
_entity_poly.entity_id
_entity_poly.type
_entity_poly.pdbx_seq_one_letter_code
_entity_poly.pdbx_strand_id
1 'polypeptide(L)'
;SSGRVTIDGTDLAGLNEDGRARVRNESVGFVFQNFQLLSTLTALENVMVPLELRGGNHAADDARELLALVGLGGRLHHYPVQLSGGEQ
;
A
#
# COMPACT_ATOMS: atom_id res chain seq x y z
N SER A 1 -16.65 -8.59 -24.96
CA SER A 1 -16.95 -8.84 -23.54
C SER A 1 -17.57 -7.57 -22.98
N SER A 2 -18.77 -7.64 -22.39
CA SER A 2 -19.40 -6.52 -21.68
C SER A 2 -19.58 -6.90 -20.21
N GLY A 3 -19.49 -5.91 -19.32
CA GLY A 3 -19.62 -6.10 -17.88
C GLY A 3 -19.54 -4.79 -17.12
N ARG A 4 -19.96 -4.81 -15.85
CA ARG A 4 -19.87 -3.69 -14.91
C ARG A 4 -19.12 -4.16 -13.67
N VAL A 5 -18.26 -3.30 -13.13
CA VAL A 5 -17.54 -3.54 -11.88
C VAL A 5 -17.82 -2.38 -10.94
N THR A 6 -18.25 -2.69 -9.72
CA THR A 6 -18.52 -1.71 -8.67
C THR A 6 -17.70 -2.01 -7.43
N ILE A 7 -17.15 -0.98 -6.78
CA ILE A 7 -16.48 -1.07 -5.48
C ILE A 7 -17.18 -0.08 -4.55
N ASP A 8 -17.64 -0.54 -3.38
CA ASP A 8 -18.39 0.28 -2.41
C ASP A 8 -19.55 1.07 -3.04
N GLY A 9 -20.27 0.44 -3.97
CA GLY A 9 -21.38 1.05 -4.71
C GLY A 9 -20.98 2.00 -5.85
N THR A 10 -19.68 2.24 -6.06
CA THR A 10 -19.16 3.11 -7.12
C THR A 10 -18.87 2.32 -8.40
N ASP A 11 -19.50 2.69 -9.52
CA ASP A 11 -19.23 2.10 -10.85
C ASP A 11 -17.90 2.62 -11.42
N LEU A 12 -16.94 1.71 -11.60
CA LEU A 12 -15.59 2.05 -12.07
C LEU A 12 -15.58 2.43 -13.56
N ALA A 13 -16.55 1.97 -14.36
CA ALA A 13 -16.58 2.26 -15.79
C ALA A 13 -16.91 3.74 -16.08
N GLY A 14 -17.56 4.42 -15.13
CA GLY A 14 -17.87 5.85 -15.21
C GLY A 14 -16.73 6.78 -14.78
N LEU A 15 -15.64 6.24 -14.24
CA LEU A 15 -14.52 7.04 -13.70
C LEU A 15 -13.38 7.17 -14.71
N ASN A 16 -12.73 8.34 -14.72
CA ASN A 16 -11.43 8.52 -15.37
C ASN A 16 -10.32 7.89 -14.51
N GLU A 17 -9.07 7.96 -14.96
CA GLU A 17 -7.95 7.33 -14.25
C GLU A 17 -7.78 7.87 -12.82
N ASP A 18 -7.90 9.19 -12.63
CA ASP A 18 -7.77 9.80 -11.31
C ASP A 18 -8.87 9.32 -10.35
N GLY A 19 -10.11 9.23 -10.84
CA GLY A 19 -11.22 8.68 -10.07
C GLY A 19 -10.99 7.23 -9.66
N ARG A 20 -10.46 6.39 -10.57
CA ARG A 20 -10.10 5.01 -10.25
C ARG A 20 -8.92 4.93 -9.29
N ALA A 21 -7.93 5.80 -9.43
CA ALA A 21 -6.78 5.86 -8.53
C ALA A 21 -7.22 6.21 -7.10
N ARG A 22 -8.17 7.13 -6.95
CA ARG A 22 -8.77 7.47 -5.65
C ARG A 22 -9.49 6.29 -5.01
N VAL A 23 -10.36 5.60 -5.75
CA VAL A 23 -11.06 4.40 -5.24
C VAL A 23 -10.07 3.31 -4.83
N ARG A 24 -9.02 3.08 -5.65
CA ARG A 24 -7.95 2.14 -5.27
C ARG A 24 -7.28 2.56 -3.99
N ASN A 25 -6.91 3.84 -3.88
CA ASN A 25 -6.25 4.35 -2.70
C ASN A 25 -7.13 4.14 -1.47
N GLU A 26 -8.43 4.45 -1.52
CA GLU A 26 -9.37 4.42 -0.39
C GLU A 26 -9.86 3.01 0.02
N SER A 27 -10.02 2.08 -0.93
CA SER A 27 -10.73 0.82 -0.67
C SER A 27 -9.97 -0.46 -1.04
N VAL A 28 -8.80 -0.37 -1.69
CA VAL A 28 -8.13 -1.55 -2.27
C VAL A 28 -6.68 -1.67 -1.81
N GLY A 29 -6.33 -2.83 -1.24
CA GLY A 29 -4.95 -3.26 -1.02
C GLY A 29 -4.50 -4.25 -2.09
N PHE A 30 -3.24 -4.15 -2.53
CA PHE A 30 -2.66 -5.09 -3.49
C PHE A 30 -1.53 -5.90 -2.83
N VAL A 31 -1.54 -7.21 -3.08
CA VAL A 31 -0.44 -8.13 -2.73
C VAL A 31 -0.03 -8.85 -4.01
N PHE A 32 1.25 -8.77 -4.37
CA PHE A 32 1.80 -9.33 -5.61
C PHE A 32 2.71 -10.53 -5.33
N GLN A 33 2.90 -11.38 -6.33
CA GLN A 33 3.85 -12.50 -6.23
C GLN A 33 5.32 -12.04 -6.25
N ASN A 34 5.62 -10.95 -6.98
CA ASN A 34 6.91 -10.26 -6.91
C ASN A 34 6.71 -8.93 -6.19
N PHE A 35 7.31 -8.81 -5.01
CA PHE A 35 7.13 -7.68 -4.11
C PHE A 35 7.50 -6.37 -4.82
N GLN A 36 6.53 -5.46 -4.96
CA GLN A 36 6.69 -4.17 -5.64
C GLN A 36 7.24 -3.09 -4.69
N LEU A 37 8.21 -3.45 -3.85
CA LEU A 37 8.83 -2.52 -2.91
C LEU A 37 9.78 -1.57 -3.65
N LEU A 38 9.75 -0.31 -3.25
CA LEU A 38 10.70 0.71 -3.68
C LEU A 38 12.05 0.41 -3.02
N SER A 39 13.01 -0.03 -3.82
CA SER A 39 14.33 -0.52 -3.34
C SER A 39 15.18 0.55 -2.65
N THR A 40 14.92 1.82 -2.93
CA THR A 40 15.62 2.97 -2.32
C THR A 40 15.01 3.40 -0.98
N LEU A 41 13.90 2.79 -0.57
CA LEU A 41 13.17 3.11 0.65
C LEU A 41 13.28 1.97 1.64
N THR A 42 13.26 2.29 2.92
CA THR A 42 13.17 1.34 4.03
C THR A 42 11.78 0.69 4.09
N ALA A 43 11.63 -0.37 4.90
CA ALA A 43 10.33 -1.00 5.17
C ALA A 43 9.31 0.02 5.69
N LEU A 44 9.71 0.88 6.62
CA LEU A 44 8.87 1.94 7.15
C LEU A 44 8.41 2.90 6.04
N GLU A 45 9.34 3.40 5.24
CA GLU A 45 9.05 4.36 4.17
C GLU A 45 8.14 3.74 3.10
N ASN A 46 8.35 2.46 2.72
CA ASN A 46 7.48 1.75 1.78
C ASN A 46 6.02 1.67 2.27
N VAL A 47 5.80 1.49 3.58
CA VAL A 47 4.45 1.47 4.17
C VAL A 47 3.89 2.88 4.32
N MET A 48 4.73 3.90 4.53
CA MET A 48 4.31 5.30 4.64
C MET A 48 3.80 5.89 3.32
N VAL A 49 4.40 5.56 2.18
CA VAL A 49 4.02 6.14 0.87
C VAL A 49 2.50 6.11 0.62
N PRO A 50 1.80 4.96 0.68
CA PRO A 50 0.35 4.94 0.46
C PRO A 50 -0.44 5.71 1.54
N LEU A 51 0.03 5.74 2.79
CA LEU A 51 -0.62 6.47 3.88
C LEU A 51 -0.53 7.99 3.69
N GLU A 52 0.61 8.49 3.22
CA GLU A 52 0.79 9.91 2.88
C GLU A 52 -0.07 10.31 1.68
N LEU A 53 -0.20 9.44 0.67
CA LEU A 53 -1.07 9.68 -0.48
C LEU A 53 -2.56 9.74 -0.11
N ARG A 54 -2.95 9.17 1.04
CA ARG A 54 -4.30 9.34 1.63
C ARG A 54 -4.46 10.67 2.39
N GLY A 55 -3.40 11.43 2.58
CA GLY A 55 -3.40 12.67 3.36
C GLY A 55 -3.35 12.45 4.88
N GLY A 56 -2.82 11.32 5.34
CA GLY A 56 -2.70 11.03 6.77
C GLY A 56 -1.59 11.85 7.46
N ASN A 57 -1.91 12.56 8.53
CA ASN A 57 -0.93 13.33 9.33
C ASN A 57 -0.04 12.46 10.23
N HIS A 58 -0.38 11.18 10.41
CA HIS A 58 0.30 10.25 11.32
C HIS A 58 0.89 9.04 10.58
N ALA A 59 1.20 9.18 9.29
CA ALA A 59 1.65 8.08 8.42
C ALA A 59 2.80 7.25 9.02
N ALA A 60 3.75 7.89 9.72
CA ALA A 60 4.86 7.19 10.35
C ALA A 60 4.42 6.32 11.55
N ASP A 61 3.48 6.77 12.37
CA ASP A 61 3.00 6.01 13.53
C ASP A 61 2.12 4.84 13.08
N ASP A 62 1.21 5.11 12.14
CA ASP A 62 0.36 4.08 11.51
C ASP A 62 1.22 3.01 10.82
N ALA A 63 2.26 3.42 10.09
CA ALA A 63 3.16 2.48 9.42
C ALA A 63 3.93 1.59 10.42
N ARG A 64 4.34 2.14 11.57
CA ARG A 64 5.00 1.34 12.63
C ARG A 64 4.05 0.32 13.22
N GLU A 65 2.79 0.69 13.46
CA GLU A 65 1.77 -0.23 13.96
C GLU A 65 1.51 -1.35 12.96
N LEU A 66 1.33 -1.02 11.67
CA LEU A 66 1.14 -1.99 10.60
C LEU A 66 2.33 -2.96 10.49
N LEU A 67 3.56 -2.46 10.55
CA LEU A 67 4.75 -3.31 10.53
C LEU A 67 4.85 -4.20 11.79
N ALA A 68 4.45 -3.69 12.96
CA ALA A 68 4.40 -4.50 14.17
C ALA A 68 3.37 -5.65 14.07
N LEU A 69 2.20 -5.38 13.49
CA LEU A 69 1.14 -6.38 13.30
C LEU A 69 1.57 -7.57 12.43
N VAL A 70 2.46 -7.33 11.47
CA VAL A 70 3.02 -8.39 10.60
C VAL A 70 4.37 -8.94 11.10
N GLY A 71 4.80 -8.57 12.31
CA GLY A 71 6.03 -9.08 12.93
C GLY A 71 7.33 -8.39 12.47
N LEU A 72 7.23 -7.27 11.74
CA LEU A 72 8.36 -6.50 11.20
C LEU A 72 8.72 -5.26 12.04
N GLY A 73 8.23 -5.16 13.28
CA GLY A 73 8.52 -4.01 14.16
C GLY A 73 10.01 -3.77 14.43
N GLY A 74 10.86 -4.81 14.36
CA GLY A 74 12.32 -4.70 14.45
C GLY A 74 13.03 -4.36 13.14
N ARG A 75 12.29 -4.22 12.03
CA ARG A 75 12.83 -4.09 10.67
C ARG A 75 12.59 -2.73 10.02
N LEU A 76 12.06 -1.76 10.76
CA LEU A 76 11.64 -0.45 10.25
C LEU A 76 12.65 0.21 9.29
N HIS A 77 13.94 0.15 9.62
CA HIS A 77 15.03 0.80 8.87
C HIS A 77 15.72 -0.11 7.84
N HIS A 78 15.23 -1.32 7.62
CA HIS A 78 15.81 -2.23 6.63
C HIS A 78 15.31 -1.88 5.24
N TYR A 79 16.23 -1.85 4.27
CA TYR A 79 15.90 -1.82 2.85
C TYR A 79 15.41 -3.20 2.39
N PRO A 80 14.62 -3.30 1.29
CA PRO A 80 14.10 -4.57 0.79
C PRO A 80 15.16 -5.65 0.60
N VAL A 81 16.37 -5.29 0.15
CA VAL A 81 17.49 -6.23 -0.02
C VAL A 81 17.96 -6.88 1.28
N GLN A 82 17.65 -6.29 2.43
CA GLN A 82 18.00 -6.79 3.76
C GLN A 82 16.87 -7.63 4.40
N LEU A 83 15.73 -7.75 3.72
CA LEU A 83 14.58 -8.54 4.15
C LEU A 83 14.57 -9.88 3.40
N SER A 84 14.24 -10.96 4.10
CA SER A 84 13.97 -12.24 3.46
C SER A 84 12.74 -12.16 2.55
N GLY A 85 12.60 -13.10 1.62
CA GLY A 85 11.45 -13.10 0.70
C GLY A 85 10.08 -13.29 1.36
N GLY A 86 10.01 -13.70 2.63
CA GLY A 86 8.76 -13.73 3.40
C GLY A 86 8.52 -12.47 4.24
N GLU A 87 9.56 -11.64 4.44
CA GLU A 87 9.49 -10.34 5.10
C GLU A 87 9.23 -9.20 4.10
N GLN A 88 9.47 -9.42 2.80
CA GLN A 88 9.07 -8.52 1.70
C GLN A 88 7.60 -8.71 1.35
#